data_AF-A0A9E5UM01-F1
#
_entry.id   AF-A0A9E5UM01-F1
#
_cell.length_a   1.000
_cell.length_b   1.000
_cell.length_c   1.000
_cell.angle_alpha   90.00
_cell.angle_beta   90.00
_cell.angle_gamma   90.00
#
_symmetry.space_group_name_H-M   'P 1'
#
loop_
_entity.id
_entity.type
_entity.pdbx_description
1 polymer ?
#
loop_
_entity_poly.entity_id
_entity_poly.type
_entity_poly.pdbx_seq_one_letter_code
_entity_poly.pdbx_strand_id
1 'polypeptide(L)'
;MNKSWFIFFLVGWGLIFVFGPLSWQSVQAQNAQFTQFQQALIQTNPALIGMSNQIQVQFNYRRQFIASGASFETPMASLIYPWIKQQNKRVAAFGLSFMQDRTGEGGLLSTTGGLLTGAYNLYIGGQATRRYQPIVSLGLQAGFFQRRVNPDVLTSGSQWNGQTFEQALGLGESYLTSELFNASRGFPLFNAGVAVSWTDLCGFPKAYLGFSIQNINQPNVAFFLRIPPCRFSLV
;
A
#
# COMPACT_ATOMS: atom_id res chain seq x y z
N MET A 1 -19.84 -17.83 45.05
CA MET A 1 -19.64 -17.63 43.60
C MET A 1 -18.54 -16.59 43.41
N ASN A 2 -17.44 -16.93 42.74
CA ASN A 2 -16.17 -16.21 42.85
C ASN A 2 -16.18 -14.89 42.07
N LYS A 3 -15.91 -13.76 42.75
CA LYS A 3 -16.01 -12.39 42.22
C LYS A 3 -15.16 -12.16 40.96
N SER A 4 -14.07 -12.91 40.81
CA SER A 4 -13.21 -12.87 39.61
C SER A 4 -13.89 -13.38 38.34
N TRP A 5 -14.81 -14.35 38.43
CA TRP A 5 -15.49 -14.90 37.24
C TRP A 5 -16.51 -13.92 36.66
N PHE A 6 -17.13 -13.11 37.52
CA PHE A 6 -18.08 -12.06 37.13
C PHE A 6 -17.39 -10.89 36.40
N ILE A 7 -16.16 -10.56 36.81
CA ILE A 7 -15.35 -9.51 36.16
C ILE A 7 -14.88 -9.96 34.78
N PHE A 8 -14.47 -11.22 34.61
CA PHE A 8 -14.14 -11.77 33.29
C PHE A 8 -15.33 -11.77 32.33
N PHE A 9 -16.53 -12.07 32.82
CA PHE A 9 -17.75 -12.01 32.01
C PHE A 9 -18.08 -10.57 31.59
N LEU A 10 -18.00 -9.60 32.51
CA LEU A 10 -18.29 -8.19 32.19
C LEU A 10 -17.26 -7.56 31.23
N VAL A 11 -15.97 -7.89 31.39
CA VAL A 11 -14.91 -7.40 30.49
C VAL A 11 -15.01 -8.05 29.10
N GLY A 12 -15.35 -9.34 29.03
CA GLY A 12 -15.54 -10.05 27.77
C GLY A 12 -16.71 -9.50 26.94
N TRP A 13 -17.85 -9.23 27.58
CA TRP A 13 -19.01 -8.64 26.92
C TRP A 13 -18.82 -7.15 26.59
N GLY A 14 -18.06 -6.41 27.42
CA GLY A 14 -17.70 -5.02 27.15
C GLY A 14 -16.84 -4.86 25.89
N LEU A 15 -15.90 -5.78 25.62
CA LEU A 15 -15.11 -5.78 24.39
C LEU A 15 -15.98 -6.08 23.15
N ILE A 16 -16.95 -6.98 23.26
CA ILE A 16 -17.87 -7.32 22.16
C ILE A 16 -18.79 -6.13 21.83
N PHE A 17 -19.27 -5.39 22.82
CA PHE A 17 -20.12 -4.21 22.61
C PHE A 17 -19.37 -2.98 22.08
N VAL A 18 -18.07 -2.85 22.37
CA VAL A 18 -17.24 -1.76 21.83
C VAL A 18 -16.76 -2.04 20.41
N PHE A 19 -16.43 -3.30 20.07
CA PHE A 19 -15.97 -3.66 18.73
C PHE A 19 -17.11 -4.07 17.76
N GLY A 20 -18.26 -4.51 18.26
CA GLY A 20 -19.42 -4.90 17.46
C GLY A 20 -19.96 -3.83 16.49
N PRO A 21 -20.15 -2.56 16.89
CA PRO A 21 -20.72 -1.53 16.02
C PRO A 21 -19.74 -0.94 14.99
N LEU A 22 -18.45 -1.32 15.02
CA LEU A 22 -17.47 -0.89 14.00
C LEU A 22 -17.53 -1.71 12.70
N SER A 23 -18.37 -2.75 12.63
CA SER A 23 -18.46 -3.66 11.49
C SER A 23 -19.37 -3.21 10.35
N TRP A 24 -20.06 -2.06 10.48
CA TRP A 24 -21.09 -1.62 9.54
C TRP A 24 -20.66 -0.49 8.61
N GLN A 25 -19.38 -0.10 8.63
CA GLN A 25 -18.84 0.86 7.66
C GLN A 25 -18.16 0.12 6.52
N SER A 26 -18.61 0.38 5.30
CA SER A 26 -18.00 -0.11 4.08
C SER A 26 -16.58 0.47 3.94
N VAL A 27 -15.58 -0.35 4.28
CA VAL A 27 -14.16 0.02 4.12
C VAL A 27 -13.82 0.01 2.64
N GLN A 28 -13.84 1.19 2.02
CA GLN A 28 -13.47 1.42 0.63
C GLN A 28 -11.99 1.84 0.58
N ALA A 29 -11.08 0.87 0.61
CA ALA A 29 -9.66 1.09 0.29
C ALA A 29 -9.01 -0.26 -0.07
N GLN A 30 -8.94 -0.61 -1.35
CA GLN A 30 -8.19 -1.78 -1.82
C GLN A 30 -7.09 -1.33 -2.78
N ASN A 31 -5.87 -1.22 -2.24
CA ASN A 31 -4.66 -1.13 -3.06
C ASN A 31 -4.19 -2.54 -3.44
N ALA A 32 -3.39 -2.63 -4.51
CA ALA A 32 -2.68 -3.84 -4.90
C ALA A 32 -1.88 -4.44 -3.72
N GLN A 33 -2.20 -5.67 -3.32
CA GLN A 33 -1.48 -6.42 -2.29
C GLN A 33 -0.76 -7.62 -2.91
N PHE A 34 0.45 -7.91 -2.43
CA PHE A 34 1.17 -9.13 -2.75
C PHE A 34 0.65 -10.29 -1.90
N THR A 35 0.68 -11.52 -2.43
CA THR A 35 0.33 -12.72 -1.65
C THR A 35 1.26 -12.91 -0.45
N GLN A 36 2.52 -12.51 -0.60
CA GLN A 36 3.52 -12.47 0.48
C GLN A 36 3.54 -11.09 1.16
N PHE A 37 2.42 -10.67 1.74
CA PHE A 37 2.27 -9.37 2.40
C PHE A 37 3.30 -9.14 3.53
N GLN A 38 3.73 -10.22 4.21
CA GLN A 38 4.76 -10.18 5.25
C GLN A 38 6.17 -9.86 4.70
N GLN A 39 6.40 -10.08 3.42
CA GLN A 39 7.68 -9.79 2.75
C GLN A 39 7.66 -8.46 1.99
N ALA A 40 6.51 -7.79 1.90
CA ALA A 40 6.35 -6.46 1.31
C ALA A 40 6.02 -5.41 2.38
N LEU A 41 6.85 -5.32 3.42
CA LEU A 41 6.60 -4.50 4.61
C LEU A 41 6.36 -3.01 4.29
N ILE A 42 7.13 -2.47 3.34
CA ILE A 42 7.01 -1.07 2.89
C ILE A 42 5.62 -0.78 2.30
N GLN A 43 4.99 -1.78 1.66
CA GLN A 43 3.67 -1.62 1.01
C GLN A 43 2.50 -1.87 1.95
N THR A 44 2.70 -2.64 3.02
CA THR A 44 1.62 -2.96 3.97
C THR A 44 1.50 -1.90 5.05
N ASN A 45 2.61 -1.59 5.72
CA ASN A 45 2.63 -0.57 6.77
C ASN A 45 4.04 0.01 6.92
N PRO A 46 4.22 1.33 6.69
CA PRO A 46 5.54 1.96 6.75
C PRO A 46 6.19 1.86 8.14
N ALA A 47 5.44 1.59 9.21
CA ALA A 47 6.02 1.38 10.54
C ALA A 47 6.71 0.03 10.71
N LEU A 48 6.36 -0.98 9.90
CA LEU A 48 6.88 -2.35 10.06
C LEU A 48 8.35 -2.47 9.65
N ILE A 49 8.88 -1.56 8.83
CA ILE A 49 10.32 -1.57 8.48
C ILE A 49 11.21 -1.35 9.70
N GLY A 50 10.66 -0.72 10.75
CA GLY A 50 11.32 -0.50 12.03
C GLY A 50 11.42 -1.75 12.90
N MET A 51 10.95 -2.92 12.46
CA MET A 51 10.89 -4.12 13.30
C MET A 51 12.07 -5.10 13.16
N SER A 52 12.92 -4.93 12.14
CA SER A 52 14.07 -5.81 11.90
C SER A 52 15.38 -5.07 12.17
N ASN A 53 16.39 -5.82 12.61
CA ASN A 53 17.75 -5.32 12.82
C ASN A 53 18.67 -5.61 11.63
N GLN A 54 18.17 -6.30 10.60
CA GLN A 54 18.94 -6.68 9.42
C GLN A 54 18.63 -5.76 8.24
N ILE A 55 19.65 -5.46 7.46
CA ILE A 55 19.49 -4.86 6.13
C ILE A 55 18.74 -5.88 5.28
N GLN A 56 17.68 -5.45 4.60
CA GLN A 56 16.88 -6.31 3.74
C GLN A 56 16.84 -5.76 2.34
N VAL A 57 17.13 -6.62 1.38
CA VAL A 57 16.88 -6.39 -0.04
C VAL A 57 15.78 -7.35 -0.46
N GLN A 58 14.73 -6.83 -1.06
CA GLN A 58 13.54 -7.60 -1.42
C GLN A 58 13.21 -7.37 -2.89
N PHE A 59 12.94 -8.46 -3.60
CA PHE A 59 12.45 -8.44 -4.97
C PHE A 59 11.11 -9.17 -4.97
N ASN A 60 10.07 -8.47 -5.40
CA ASN A 60 8.71 -8.99 -5.43
C ASN A 60 8.17 -8.89 -6.84
N TYR A 61 7.47 -9.93 -7.29
CA TYR A 61 6.80 -9.95 -8.57
C TYR A 61 5.39 -10.48 -8.39
N ARG A 62 4.40 -9.73 -8.86
CA ARG A 62 3.00 -10.16 -8.87
C ARG A 62 2.51 -10.23 -10.30
N ARG A 63 1.82 -11.33 -10.62
CA ARG A 63 1.06 -11.48 -11.87
C ARG A 63 -0.36 -11.95 -11.54
N GLN A 64 -1.38 -11.23 -11.97
CA GLN A 64 -2.78 -11.60 -11.77
C GLN A 64 -3.53 -11.59 -13.09
N PHE A 65 -4.17 -12.72 -13.42
CA PHE A 65 -5.02 -12.85 -14.60
C PHE A 65 -6.44 -12.39 -14.28
N ILE A 66 -7.07 -11.72 -15.24
CA ILE A 66 -8.49 -11.36 -15.23
C ILE A 66 -9.18 -12.23 -16.27
N ALA A 67 -10.46 -12.58 -16.03
CA ALA A 67 -11.26 -13.42 -16.93
C ALA A 67 -11.35 -12.88 -18.37
N SER A 68 -11.12 -11.59 -18.59
CA SER A 68 -11.09 -10.95 -19.91
C SER A 68 -9.81 -11.20 -20.72
N GLY A 69 -8.85 -11.98 -20.21
CA GLY A 69 -7.56 -12.22 -20.86
C GLY A 69 -6.48 -11.19 -20.55
N ALA A 70 -6.83 -10.06 -19.95
CA ALA A 70 -5.88 -9.08 -19.44
C ALA A 70 -5.15 -9.58 -18.19
N SER A 71 -3.92 -9.09 -17.96
CA SER A 71 -3.17 -9.38 -16.75
C SER A 71 -2.62 -8.11 -16.09
N PHE A 72 -2.49 -8.15 -14.78
CA PHE A 72 -1.74 -7.19 -13.98
C PHE A 72 -0.35 -7.76 -13.74
N GLU A 73 0.69 -6.97 -14.03
CA GLU A 73 2.09 -7.33 -13.77
C GLU A 73 2.75 -6.22 -12.95
N THR A 74 3.20 -6.57 -11.74
CA THR A 74 3.76 -5.63 -10.79
C THR A 74 5.12 -6.10 -10.26
N PRO A 75 6.24 -5.86 -10.98
CA PRO A 75 7.57 -5.95 -10.41
C PRO A 75 7.82 -4.84 -9.37
N MET A 76 8.48 -5.21 -8.28
CA MET A 76 8.89 -4.29 -7.21
C MET A 76 10.27 -4.69 -6.65
N ALA A 77 11.10 -3.69 -6.38
CA ALA A 77 12.34 -3.84 -5.65
C ALA A 77 12.35 -2.91 -4.43
N SER A 78 12.82 -3.40 -3.29
CA SER A 78 12.93 -2.62 -2.06
C SER A 78 14.23 -2.87 -1.31
N LEU A 79 14.70 -1.82 -0.64
CA LEU A 79 15.84 -1.81 0.26
C LEU A 79 15.37 -1.25 1.61
N ILE A 80 15.68 -1.94 2.70
CA ILE A 80 15.43 -1.49 4.07
C ILE A 80 16.74 -1.47 4.82
N TYR A 81 17.05 -0.34 5.44
CA TYR A 81 18.24 -0.11 6.25
C TYR A 81 17.84 0.28 7.69
N PRO A 82 18.07 -0.59 8.68
CA PRO A 82 17.84 -0.26 10.08
C PRO A 82 18.99 0.57 10.65
N TRP A 83 18.65 1.66 11.33
CA TRP A 83 19.60 2.49 12.07
C TRP A 83 19.66 2.08 13.53
N ILE A 84 20.76 1.44 13.90
CA ILE A 84 21.02 0.89 15.24
C ILE A 84 22.04 1.77 15.97
N LYS A 85 21.72 2.17 17.22
CA LYS A 85 22.66 2.86 18.12
C LYS A 85 23.40 1.86 19.03
N GLN A 86 24.42 2.34 19.73
CA GLN A 86 25.15 1.56 20.74
C GLN A 86 24.18 0.81 21.68
N GLN A 87 24.55 -0.41 22.09
CA GLN A 87 23.71 -1.40 22.80
C GLN A 87 22.65 -2.12 21.94
N ASN A 88 22.82 -2.18 20.62
CA ASN A 88 21.96 -2.93 19.70
C ASN A 88 20.48 -2.48 19.71
N LYS A 89 20.23 -1.22 20.08
CA LYS A 89 18.90 -0.61 20.08
C LYS A 89 18.65 0.05 18.73
N ARG A 90 17.66 -0.46 17.99
CA ARG A 90 17.20 0.12 16.73
C ARG A 90 16.37 1.38 16.98
N VAL A 91 16.90 2.53 16.59
CA VAL A 91 16.23 3.83 16.84
C VAL A 91 15.33 4.21 15.67
N ALA A 92 15.78 3.92 14.45
CA ALA A 92 15.02 4.22 13.24
C ALA A 92 15.27 3.16 12.18
N ALA A 93 14.50 3.19 11.10
CA ALA A 93 14.77 2.46 9.87
C ALA A 93 14.39 3.32 8.68
N PHE A 94 15.15 3.18 7.59
CA PHE A 94 14.91 3.84 6.33
C PHE A 94 14.62 2.80 5.26
N GLY A 95 13.68 3.10 4.38
CA GLY A 95 13.26 2.21 3.31
C GLY A 95 13.17 2.96 1.99
N LEU A 96 13.58 2.31 0.91
CA LEU A 96 13.39 2.77 -0.45
C LEU A 96 12.71 1.65 -1.23
N SER A 97 11.66 1.95 -1.97
CA SER A 97 11.05 0.99 -2.88
C SER A 97 10.77 1.62 -4.23
N PHE A 98 10.89 0.80 -5.27
CA PHE A 98 10.50 1.12 -6.64
C PHE A 98 9.55 0.06 -7.13
N MET A 99 8.49 0.47 -7.78
CA MET A 99 7.55 -0.45 -8.40
C MET A 99 7.15 0.06 -9.77
N GLN A 100 6.80 -0.89 -10.63
CA GLN A 100 6.09 -0.63 -11.85
C GLN A 100 4.89 -1.56 -11.90
N ASP A 101 3.70 -0.99 -12.07
CA ASP A 101 2.47 -1.73 -12.32
C ASP A 101 2.11 -1.59 -13.80
N ARG A 102 1.79 -2.69 -14.46
CA ARG A 102 1.34 -2.74 -15.85
C ARG A 102 0.00 -3.47 -15.91
N THR A 103 -0.96 -2.84 -16.58
CA THR A 103 -2.33 -3.32 -16.65
C THR A 103 -2.84 -3.23 -18.08
N GLY A 104 -3.57 -4.25 -18.50
CA GLY A 104 -4.18 -4.32 -19.83
C GLY A 104 -3.27 -4.96 -20.87
N GLU A 105 -3.84 -5.27 -22.02
CA GLU A 105 -3.14 -5.87 -23.14
C GLU A 105 -2.00 -4.95 -23.61
N GLY A 106 -0.81 -5.52 -23.84
CA GLY A 106 0.39 -4.78 -24.25
C GLY A 106 0.87 -3.69 -23.28
N GLY A 107 0.40 -3.68 -22.02
CA GLY A 107 0.76 -2.65 -21.05
C GLY A 107 0.07 -1.30 -21.32
N LEU A 108 -1.16 -1.33 -21.83
CA LEU A 108 -2.02 -0.17 -22.09
C LEU A 108 -1.94 0.90 -21.00
N LEU A 109 -1.99 0.48 -19.73
CA LEU A 109 -1.81 1.35 -18.58
C LEU A 109 -0.55 0.95 -17.81
N SER A 110 0.33 1.90 -17.52
CA SER A 110 1.47 1.65 -16.63
C SER A 110 1.59 2.72 -15.55
N THR A 111 1.80 2.31 -14.31
CA THR A 111 2.08 3.20 -13.18
C THR A 111 3.46 2.86 -12.63
N THR A 112 4.40 3.79 -12.73
CA THR A 112 5.78 3.60 -12.26
C THR A 112 6.11 4.63 -11.21
N GLY A 113 6.77 4.24 -10.13
CA GLY A 113 7.12 5.19 -9.08
C GLY A 113 7.99 4.60 -8.01
N GLY A 114 8.32 5.46 -7.05
CA GLY A 114 9.12 5.08 -5.90
C GLY A 114 8.58 5.69 -4.61
N LEU A 115 8.85 5.00 -3.50
CA LEU A 115 8.50 5.42 -2.16
C LEU A 115 9.77 5.47 -1.30
N LEU A 116 9.94 6.56 -0.59
CA LEU A 116 10.87 6.70 0.51
C LEU A 116 10.10 6.53 1.82
N THR A 117 10.64 5.77 2.74
CA THR A 117 10.00 5.42 4.01
C THR A 117 10.94 5.65 5.17
N GLY A 118 10.43 6.22 6.25
CA GLY A 118 11.14 6.35 7.51
C GLY A 118 10.28 5.80 8.63
N ALA A 119 10.87 4.98 9.50
CA ALA A 119 10.24 4.53 10.73
C ALA A 119 11.09 4.91 11.94
N TYR A 120 10.44 5.29 13.03
CA TYR A 120 11.07 5.64 14.30
C TYR A 120 10.53 4.78 15.43
N ASN A 121 11.42 4.25 16.26
CA ASN A 121 11.09 3.30 17.32
C ASN A 121 11.13 3.96 18.70
N LEU A 122 10.02 3.83 19.42
CA LEU A 122 9.82 4.25 20.80
C LEU A 122 9.80 3.01 21.70
N TYR A 123 10.74 2.95 22.63
CA TYR A 123 10.84 1.88 23.60
C TYR A 123 10.02 2.23 24.85
N ILE A 124 9.00 1.44 25.16
CA ILE A 124 8.13 1.68 26.33
C ILE A 124 8.66 0.86 27.51
N GLY A 125 8.77 1.51 28.68
CA GLY A 125 9.29 0.91 29.91
C GLY A 125 10.82 0.97 29.95
N GLY A 126 11.37 1.76 30.87
CA GLY A 126 12.81 1.91 31.04
C GLY A 126 13.50 0.62 31.53
N GLN A 127 14.75 0.47 31.11
CA GLN A 127 15.71 -0.60 31.41
C GLN A 127 15.41 -1.99 30.84
N ALA A 128 16.47 -2.58 30.29
CA ALA A 128 16.58 -3.81 29.52
C ALA A 128 16.26 -5.11 30.30
N THR A 129 15.45 -5.02 31.35
CA THR A 129 15.27 -6.10 32.35
C THR A 129 13.99 -6.91 32.14
N ARG A 130 13.12 -6.51 31.19
CA ARG A 130 11.93 -7.30 30.84
C ARG A 130 12.21 -8.14 29.61
N ARG A 131 11.99 -9.45 29.73
CA ARG A 131 12.17 -10.48 28.69
C ARG A 131 11.39 -10.22 27.39
N TYR A 132 10.38 -9.33 27.46
CA TYR A 132 9.54 -8.89 26.35
C TYR A 132 9.30 -7.38 26.46
N GLN A 133 10.13 -6.58 25.79
CA GLN A 133 9.94 -5.13 25.76
C GLN A 133 9.03 -4.74 24.59
N PRO A 134 7.92 -4.02 24.85
CA PRO A 134 7.09 -3.47 23.78
C PRO A 134 7.80 -2.29 23.11
N ILE A 135 7.85 -2.32 21.78
CA ILE A 135 8.39 -1.27 20.93
C ILE A 135 7.26 -0.74 20.06
N VAL A 136 7.03 0.57 20.13
CA VAL A 136 6.09 1.27 19.26
C VAL A 136 6.88 1.91 18.12
N SER A 137 6.58 1.51 16.90
CA SER A 137 7.20 2.01 15.67
C SER A 137 6.21 2.97 15.01
N LEU A 138 6.66 4.19 14.69
CA LEU A 138 5.89 5.18 13.93
C LEU A 138 6.52 5.29 12.54
N GLY A 139 5.73 5.09 11.49
CA GLY A 139 6.18 5.08 10.11
C GLY A 139 5.55 6.19 9.29
N LEU A 140 6.36 6.86 8.49
CA LEU A 140 5.93 7.79 7.45
C LEU A 140 6.54 7.37 6.13
N GLN A 141 5.78 7.56 5.06
CA GLN A 141 6.21 7.22 3.72
C GLN A 141 5.72 8.30 2.76
N ALA A 142 6.59 8.69 1.84
CA ALA A 142 6.31 9.64 0.80
C ALA A 142 6.89 9.13 -0.51
N GLY A 143 6.24 9.41 -1.63
CA GLY A 143 6.76 9.01 -2.92
C GLY A 143 6.11 9.76 -4.07
N PHE A 144 6.56 9.41 -5.26
CA PHE A 144 6.08 9.99 -6.49
C PHE A 144 5.85 8.89 -7.51
N PHE A 145 4.69 8.94 -8.15
CA PHE A 145 4.26 7.98 -9.13
C PHE A 145 3.86 8.70 -10.41
N GLN A 146 4.14 8.06 -11.53
CA GLN A 146 3.76 8.50 -12.84
C GLN A 146 2.90 7.41 -13.47
N ARG A 147 1.67 7.77 -13.78
CA ARG A 147 0.73 6.92 -14.52
C ARG A 147 0.76 7.34 -15.98
N ARG A 148 0.89 6.37 -16.88
CA ARG A 148 0.93 6.54 -18.33
C ARG A 148 -0.11 5.63 -18.97
N VAL A 149 -0.74 6.12 -20.02
CA VAL A 149 -1.54 5.30 -20.93
C VAL A 149 -0.85 5.28 -22.31
N ASN A 150 -0.82 4.12 -22.94
CA ASN A 150 -0.26 3.95 -24.27
C ASN A 150 -1.40 3.94 -25.32
N PRO A 151 -1.64 5.05 -26.04
CA PRO A 151 -2.73 5.13 -27.01
C PRO A 151 -2.49 4.24 -28.24
N ASP A 152 -1.25 3.84 -28.52
CA ASP A 152 -0.91 3.04 -29.71
C ASP A 152 -1.47 1.61 -29.64
N VAL A 153 -1.71 1.12 -28.43
CA VAL A 153 -2.27 -0.23 -28.17
C VAL A 153 -3.78 -0.14 -27.91
N LEU A 154 -4.35 1.07 -27.88
CA LEU A 154 -5.77 1.25 -27.65
C LEU A 154 -6.53 0.88 -28.92
N THR A 155 -7.55 0.03 -28.79
CA THR A 155 -8.46 -0.33 -29.87
C THR A 155 -9.88 0.13 -29.55
N SER A 156 -10.60 0.64 -30.54
CA SER A 156 -11.98 1.14 -30.38
C SER A 156 -12.95 0.43 -31.33
N GLY A 157 -14.24 0.46 -31.00
CA GLY A 157 -15.30 -0.11 -31.84
C GLY A 157 -15.44 0.58 -33.21
N SER A 158 -14.95 1.81 -33.35
CA SER A 158 -14.85 2.54 -34.63
C SER A 158 -13.92 1.88 -35.65
N GLN A 159 -13.06 0.97 -35.21
CA GLN A 159 -12.16 0.18 -36.06
C GLN A 159 -12.84 -1.10 -36.60
N TRP A 160 -14.09 -1.35 -36.20
CA TRP A 160 -14.92 -2.40 -36.77
C TRP A 160 -15.76 -1.84 -37.92
N ASN A 161 -15.47 -2.25 -39.15
CA ASN A 161 -16.18 -1.79 -40.34
C ASN A 161 -17.50 -2.56 -40.61
N GLY A 162 -17.90 -3.47 -39.71
CA GLY A 162 -19.08 -4.34 -39.87
C GLY A 162 -18.78 -5.74 -40.43
N GLN A 163 -17.58 -5.96 -41.00
CA GLN A 163 -17.16 -7.23 -41.60
C GLN A 163 -15.80 -7.70 -41.07
N THR A 164 -14.85 -6.78 -40.92
CA THR A 164 -13.47 -7.04 -40.47
C THR A 164 -13.01 -5.96 -39.50
N PHE A 165 -12.09 -6.32 -38.61
CA PHE A 165 -11.38 -5.37 -37.76
C PHE A 165 -10.20 -4.77 -38.54
N GLU A 166 -10.16 -3.44 -38.66
CA GLU A 166 -9.10 -2.71 -39.35
C GLU A 166 -8.43 -1.71 -38.41
N GLN A 167 -7.24 -2.05 -37.91
CA GLN A 167 -6.48 -1.21 -36.96
C GLN A 167 -6.02 0.12 -37.57
N ALA A 168 -5.99 0.24 -38.90
CA ALA A 168 -5.65 1.48 -39.61
C ALA A 168 -6.75 2.55 -39.53
N LEU A 169 -7.99 2.18 -39.16
CA LEU A 169 -9.05 3.14 -38.92
C LEU A 169 -8.77 3.93 -37.64
N GLY A 170 -9.05 5.24 -37.68
CA GLY A 170 -8.88 6.10 -36.52
C GLY A 170 -9.81 5.69 -35.38
N LEU A 171 -9.38 5.93 -34.14
CA LEU A 171 -10.12 5.51 -32.94
C LEU A 171 -11.49 6.18 -32.76
N GLY A 172 -11.80 7.24 -33.51
CA GLY A 172 -13.08 7.96 -33.43
C GLY A 172 -13.29 8.73 -32.11
N GLU A 173 -12.37 8.62 -31.16
CA GLU A 173 -12.38 9.29 -29.87
C GLU A 173 -11.69 10.66 -29.96
N SER A 174 -12.44 11.71 -30.31
CA SER A 174 -11.92 13.09 -30.45
C SER A 174 -11.27 13.66 -29.17
N TYR A 175 -11.52 13.04 -28.01
CA TYR A 175 -10.96 13.48 -26.73
C TYR A 175 -9.51 13.06 -26.53
N LEU A 176 -9.04 11.98 -27.19
CA LEU A 176 -7.66 11.49 -27.08
C LEU A 176 -6.65 12.41 -27.78
N THR A 177 -7.11 13.21 -28.75
CA THR A 177 -6.31 14.21 -29.48
C THR A 177 -6.47 15.63 -28.93
N SER A 178 -7.27 15.81 -27.86
CA SER A 178 -7.50 17.11 -27.24
C SER A 178 -6.34 17.52 -26.32
N GLU A 179 -6.05 18.82 -26.22
CA GLU A 179 -5.06 19.35 -25.26
C GLU A 179 -5.40 19.08 -23.78
N LEU A 180 -6.62 18.58 -23.51
CA LEU A 180 -7.11 18.23 -22.18
C LEU A 180 -6.72 16.81 -21.74
N PHE A 181 -6.26 15.97 -22.67
CA PHE A 181 -5.76 14.63 -22.42
C PHE A 181 -4.25 14.65 -22.28
N ASN A 182 -3.73 14.17 -21.14
CA ASN A 182 -2.31 13.93 -21.00
C ASN A 182 -2.08 12.43 -20.86
N ALA A 183 -1.35 11.85 -21.81
CA ALA A 183 -1.00 10.45 -21.80
C ALA A 183 -0.12 10.06 -20.60
N SER A 184 0.44 11.03 -19.86
CA SER A 184 1.18 10.79 -18.62
C SER A 184 0.90 11.80 -17.50
N ARG A 185 0.59 11.31 -16.31
CA ARG A 185 0.33 12.12 -15.11
C ARG A 185 1.19 11.67 -13.94
N GLY A 186 1.98 12.60 -13.42
CA GLY A 186 2.73 12.43 -12.17
C GLY A 186 1.92 12.90 -10.96
N PHE A 187 1.99 12.17 -9.85
CA PHE A 187 1.34 12.53 -8.61
C PHE A 187 2.16 12.08 -7.38
N PRO A 188 2.19 12.89 -6.31
CA PRO A 188 2.80 12.49 -5.05
C PRO A 188 1.87 11.56 -4.27
N LEU A 189 2.46 10.73 -3.40
CA LEU A 189 1.74 9.89 -2.44
C LEU A 189 2.32 10.06 -1.04
N PHE A 190 1.44 10.09 -0.03
CA PHE A 190 1.80 10.15 1.38
C PHE A 190 1.04 9.10 2.19
N ASN A 191 1.78 8.33 2.96
CA ASN A 191 1.31 7.20 3.75
C ASN A 191 1.86 7.32 5.18
N ALA A 192 1.10 6.82 6.16
CA ALA A 192 1.50 6.81 7.55
C ALA A 192 1.08 5.50 8.22
N GLY A 193 1.77 5.13 9.29
CA GLY A 193 1.41 3.94 10.05
C GLY A 193 2.02 3.90 11.43
N VAL A 194 1.44 3.05 12.26
CA VAL A 194 1.91 2.71 13.60
C VAL A 194 1.95 1.19 13.73
N ALA A 195 2.95 0.68 14.42
CA ALA A 195 3.05 -0.74 14.75
C ALA A 195 3.57 -0.91 16.17
N VAL A 196 2.95 -1.78 16.95
CA VAL A 196 3.44 -2.24 18.24
C VAL A 196 4.02 -3.63 18.04
N SER A 197 5.24 -3.85 18.51
CA SER A 197 5.92 -5.15 18.43
C SER A 197 6.46 -5.56 19.79
N TRP A 198 6.41 -6.87 20.07
CA TRP A 198 7.03 -7.48 21.22
C TRP A 198 8.23 -8.29 20.76
N THR A 199 9.41 -7.94 21.27
CA THR A 199 10.66 -8.58 20.88
C THR A 199 11.19 -9.48 21.98
N ASP A 200 11.86 -10.56 21.57
CA ASP A 200 12.69 -11.37 22.46
C ASP A 200 13.96 -10.60 22.92
N LEU A 201 14.69 -11.21 23.86
CA LEU A 201 16.03 -10.77 24.30
C LEU A 201 17.02 -10.52 23.15
N CYS A 202 16.88 -11.26 22.04
CA CYS A 202 17.72 -11.12 20.84
C CYS A 202 17.22 -10.03 19.86
N GLY A 203 16.11 -9.35 20.17
CA GLY A 203 15.57 -8.28 19.33
C GLY A 203 14.68 -8.74 18.17
N PHE A 204 14.41 -10.04 18.05
CA PHE A 204 13.49 -10.58 17.04
C PHE A 204 12.02 -10.37 17.45
N PRO A 205 11.15 -9.89 16.55
CA PRO A 205 9.73 -9.73 16.84
C PRO A 205 9.03 -11.09 16.94
N LYS A 206 8.30 -11.32 18.03
CA LYS A 206 7.46 -12.52 18.23
C LYS A 206 6.00 -12.29 17.91
N ALA A 207 5.53 -11.10 18.24
CA ALA A 207 4.18 -10.66 17.97
C ALA A 207 4.24 -9.20 17.54
N TYR A 208 3.34 -8.82 16.64
CA TYR A 208 3.16 -7.44 16.26
C TYR A 208 1.72 -7.18 15.84
N LEU A 209 1.32 -5.92 16.01
CA LEU A 209 0.04 -5.42 15.59
C LEU A 209 0.26 -4.02 15.04
N GLY A 210 -0.32 -3.71 13.89
CA GLY A 210 -0.11 -2.42 13.26
C GLY A 210 -1.32 -1.95 12.47
N PHE A 211 -1.42 -0.63 12.36
CA PHE A 211 -2.40 0.08 11.57
C PHE A 211 -1.67 1.04 10.64
N SER A 212 -2.12 1.13 9.39
CA SER A 212 -1.60 2.06 8.40
C SER A 212 -2.75 2.75 7.68
N ILE A 213 -2.48 3.96 7.21
CA ILE A 213 -3.34 4.74 6.34
C ILE A 213 -2.53 5.08 5.11
N GLN A 214 -3.07 4.76 3.93
CA GLN A 214 -2.43 4.99 2.65
C GLN A 214 -3.16 6.07 1.85
N ASN A 215 -2.44 6.73 0.96
CA ASN A 215 -2.90 7.76 0.05
C ASN A 215 -3.63 8.88 0.78
N ILE A 216 -3.05 9.38 1.88
CA ILE A 216 -3.63 10.42 2.74
C ILE A 216 -4.01 11.67 1.93
N ASN A 217 -3.21 11.98 0.91
CA ASN A 217 -3.41 13.12 0.03
C ASN A 217 -4.39 12.87 -1.13
N GLN A 218 -4.94 11.66 -1.28
CA GLN A 218 -5.90 11.26 -2.31
C GLN A 218 -5.62 11.93 -3.67
N PRO A 219 -4.44 11.69 -4.27
CA PRO A 219 -4.05 12.45 -5.44
C PRO A 219 -5.00 12.22 -6.61
N ASN A 220 -5.16 13.25 -7.44
CA ASN A 220 -5.86 13.11 -8.70
C ASN A 220 -4.99 12.32 -9.70
N VAL A 221 -5.44 11.11 -10.03
CA VAL A 221 -4.80 10.22 -11.01
C VAL A 221 -5.48 10.24 -12.39
N ALA A 222 -6.43 11.16 -12.60
CA ALA A 222 -7.15 11.27 -13.86
C ALA A 222 -6.26 11.85 -14.98
N PHE A 223 -6.39 11.28 -16.17
CA PHE A 223 -5.68 11.77 -17.36
C PHE A 223 -6.28 13.08 -17.90
N PHE A 224 -7.56 13.34 -17.60
CA PHE A 224 -8.30 14.52 -18.02
C PHE A 224 -8.22 15.64 -16.98
N LEU A 225 -7.97 16.87 -17.44
CA LEU A 225 -7.78 18.05 -16.58
C LEU A 225 -9.04 18.54 -15.84
N ARG A 226 -10.25 18.02 -16.17
CA ARG A 226 -11.51 18.53 -15.62
C ARG A 226 -12.55 17.44 -15.40
N ILE A 227 -12.46 16.74 -14.27
CA ILE A 227 -13.59 16.03 -13.67
C ILE A 227 -13.53 16.33 -12.16
N PRO A 228 -14.63 16.77 -11.52
CA PRO A 228 -14.66 16.92 -10.07
C PRO A 228 -14.29 15.57 -9.42
N PRO A 229 -13.60 15.58 -8.26
CA PRO A 229 -13.27 14.34 -7.57
C PRO A 229 -14.55 13.51 -7.42
N CYS A 230 -14.51 12.25 -7.84
CA CYS A 230 -15.65 11.34 -7.71
C CYS A 230 -16.05 11.29 -6.24
N ARG A 231 -17.13 12.00 -5.88
CA ARG A 231 -17.86 11.74 -4.65
C ARG A 231 -18.56 10.42 -4.86
N PHE A 232 -18.03 9.34 -4.29
CA PHE A 232 -18.80 8.12 -4.12
C PHE A 232 -20.03 8.49 -3.28
N SER A 233 -21.20 8.52 -3.93
CA SER A 233 -22.48 8.59 -3.24
C SER A 233 -22.69 7.24 -2.58
N LEU A 234 -22.61 7.21 -1.26
CA LEU A 234 -23.02 6.06 -0.46
C LEU A 234 -24.53 5.86 -0.68
N VAL A 235 -24.89 4.71 -1.22
CA VAL A 235 -26.17 4.04 -0.93
C VAL A 235 -25.82 2.77 -0.18
#